data_AF-A0A9E1WC42-F1
#
_entry.id   AF-A0A9E1WC42-F1
#
_cell.length_a   1.000
_cell.length_b   1.000
_cell.length_c   1.000
_cell.angle_alpha   90.00
_cell.angle_beta   90.00
_cell.angle_gamma   90.00
#
_symmetry.space_group_name_H-M   'P 1'
#
loop_
_entity.id
_entity.type
_entity.pdbx_description
1 polymer ?
#
loop_
_entity_poly.entity_id
_entity_poly.type
_entity_poly.pdbx_seq_one_letter_code
_entity_poly.pdbx_strand_id
1 'polypeptide(L)'
;SKCQNLSATNKEKWVSEHAEDKGGFVYFPGSSMAGEREGGNGSVALRSYGSMSYAGLLSFIYAEMDSSDPRLQAVRKWLEENYDITENPGMGQQGLYYYYHTMAKALSLSGVETVLDKEGKKKDWRKELALELLNKQNPAGYWLNENGRWWERDPILVSSYALLALERVYYSL
;
A
#
# COMPACT_ATOMS: atom_id res chain seq x y z
N SER A 1 -13.49 -10.22 0.13
CA SER A 1 -12.04 -10.15 0.41
C SER A 1 -11.25 -11.20 -0.37
N LYS A 2 -11.63 -11.56 -1.61
CA LYS A 2 -10.93 -12.60 -2.40
C LYS A 2 -9.52 -12.20 -2.86
N CYS A 3 -9.07 -10.97 -2.59
CA CYS A 3 -7.69 -10.54 -2.83
C CYS A 3 -6.83 -10.47 -1.56
N GLN A 4 -7.38 -10.76 -0.39
CA GLN A 4 -6.63 -10.63 0.87
C GLN A 4 -5.94 -11.94 1.23
N ASN A 5 -4.66 -11.86 1.64
CA ASN A 5 -3.90 -12.96 2.21
C ASN A 5 -4.29 -13.17 3.68
N LEU A 6 -5.50 -13.69 3.92
CA LEU A 6 -5.99 -13.98 5.26
C LEU A 6 -6.74 -15.30 5.28
N SER A 7 -6.05 -16.38 5.67
CA SER A 7 -6.58 -17.75 5.63
C SER A 7 -7.84 -17.97 6.47
N ALA A 8 -8.10 -17.13 7.47
CA ALA A 8 -9.34 -17.13 8.24
C ALA A 8 -10.59 -16.84 7.38
N THR A 9 -10.48 -15.97 6.36
CA THR A 9 -11.63 -15.51 5.54
C THR A 9 -11.47 -15.75 4.04
N ASN A 10 -10.28 -16.13 3.58
CA ASN A 10 -9.99 -16.47 2.21
C ASN A 10 -9.41 -17.89 2.13
N LYS A 11 -10.04 -18.77 1.33
CA LYS A 11 -9.71 -20.20 1.20
C LYS A 11 -9.13 -20.56 -0.16
N GLU A 12 -8.76 -19.56 -0.96
CA GLU A 12 -8.09 -19.82 -2.25
C GLU A 12 -6.72 -20.48 -2.02
N LYS A 13 -6.30 -21.35 -2.94
CA LYS A 13 -5.06 -22.13 -2.80
C LYS A 13 -3.78 -21.29 -2.71
N TRP A 14 -3.82 -20.07 -3.25
CA TRP A 14 -2.69 -19.15 -3.29
C TRP A 14 -2.54 -18.30 -2.03
N VAL A 15 -3.49 -18.38 -1.09
CA VAL A 15 -3.43 -17.60 0.15
C VAL A 15 -2.16 -17.97 0.91
N SER A 16 -1.35 -16.96 1.20
CA SER A 16 -0.07 -17.15 1.89
C SER A 16 -0.27 -17.44 3.38
N GLU A 17 0.42 -18.47 3.88
CA GLU A 17 0.59 -18.74 5.31
C GLU A 17 1.87 -18.10 5.87
N HIS A 18 2.65 -17.40 5.03
CA HIS A 18 3.83 -16.67 5.47
C HIS A 18 3.42 -15.41 6.25
N ALA A 19 4.12 -15.15 7.35
CA ALA A 19 3.82 -14.03 8.24
C ALA A 19 3.91 -12.69 7.50
N GLU A 20 4.87 -12.55 6.58
CA GLU A 20 5.13 -11.32 5.83
C GLU A 20 4.03 -10.95 4.84
N ASP A 21 3.16 -11.90 4.46
CA ASP A 21 2.06 -11.65 3.53
C ASP A 21 0.71 -11.50 4.25
N LYS A 22 0.62 -11.94 5.50
CA LYS A 22 -0.62 -12.11 6.24
C LYS A 22 -1.33 -10.78 6.48
N GLY A 23 -2.56 -10.65 5.98
CA GLY A 23 -3.42 -9.49 6.11
C GLY A 23 -3.33 -8.51 4.93
N GLY A 24 -2.21 -8.52 4.20
CA GLY A 24 -2.02 -7.73 2.99
C GLY A 24 -2.82 -8.26 1.78
N PHE A 25 -2.68 -7.59 0.65
CA PHE A 25 -3.49 -7.83 -0.55
C PHE A 25 -2.66 -8.12 -1.80
N VAL A 26 -3.25 -8.92 -2.69
CA VAL A 26 -2.82 -9.14 -4.08
C VAL A 26 -3.63 -8.27 -5.05
N TYR A 27 -3.26 -8.24 -6.34
CA TYR A 27 -3.88 -7.38 -7.34
C TYR A 27 -5.30 -7.82 -7.70
N PHE A 28 -5.45 -9.09 -8.07
CA PHE A 28 -6.74 -9.75 -8.29
C PHE A 28 -6.65 -11.21 -7.81
N PRO A 29 -7.78 -11.92 -7.59
CA PRO A 29 -7.74 -13.27 -7.07
C PRO A 29 -6.88 -14.19 -7.95
N GLY A 30 -5.81 -14.74 -7.41
CA GLY A 30 -4.87 -15.60 -8.15
C GLY A 30 -3.78 -14.87 -8.91
N SER A 31 -3.59 -13.56 -8.72
CA SER A 31 -2.44 -12.83 -9.27
C SER A 31 -1.91 -11.74 -8.36
N SER A 32 -0.60 -11.80 -8.13
CA SER A 32 0.15 -10.74 -7.46
C SER A 32 1.28 -10.25 -8.35
N MET A 33 1.41 -8.93 -8.44
CA MET A 33 2.52 -8.31 -9.16
C MET A 33 3.82 -8.28 -8.36
N ALA A 34 3.75 -8.62 -7.07
CA ALA A 34 4.90 -8.82 -6.17
C ALA A 34 5.50 -10.24 -6.28
N GLY A 35 4.90 -11.08 -7.12
CA GLY A 35 5.36 -12.43 -7.40
C GLY A 35 4.80 -13.47 -6.44
N GLU A 36 5.40 -14.65 -6.51
CA GLU A 36 4.99 -15.84 -5.79
C GLU A 36 6.04 -16.22 -4.75
N ARG A 37 5.66 -17.09 -3.81
CA ARG A 37 6.55 -17.67 -2.82
C ARG A 37 6.26 -19.16 -2.71
N GLU A 38 7.30 -19.97 -2.85
CA GLU A 38 7.20 -21.42 -2.68
C GLU A 38 7.24 -21.78 -1.19
N GLY A 39 6.29 -22.61 -0.77
CA GLY A 39 6.29 -23.25 0.54
C GLY A 39 7.11 -24.54 0.50
N GLY A 40 7.62 -24.97 1.67
CA GLY A 40 8.45 -26.17 1.79
C GLY A 40 7.76 -27.50 1.40
N ASN A 41 6.44 -27.48 1.20
CA ASN A 41 5.62 -28.60 0.70
C ASN A 41 5.31 -28.52 -0.80
N GLY A 42 5.95 -27.61 -1.55
CA GLY A 42 5.68 -27.36 -2.97
C GLY A 42 4.41 -26.55 -3.25
N SER A 43 3.76 -25.98 -2.22
CA SER A 43 2.69 -25.01 -2.42
C SER A 43 3.24 -23.68 -2.95
N VAL A 44 2.43 -22.97 -3.72
CA VAL A 44 2.76 -21.65 -4.25
C VAL A 44 1.77 -20.64 -3.69
N ALA A 45 2.28 -19.69 -2.93
CA ALA A 45 1.53 -18.59 -2.35
C ALA A 45 1.81 -17.28 -3.09
N LEU A 46 0.84 -16.37 -3.10
CA LEU A 46 1.02 -15.04 -3.71
C LEU A 46 1.39 -13.99 -2.67
N ARG A 47 2.38 -13.15 -3.01
CA ARG A 47 2.91 -12.15 -2.08
C ARG A 47 1.99 -10.94 -1.97
N SER A 48 1.86 -10.40 -0.77
CA SER A 48 1.17 -9.13 -0.52
C SER A 48 2.06 -7.95 -0.90
N TYR A 49 1.45 -6.80 -1.23
CA TYR A 49 2.22 -5.57 -1.47
C TYR A 49 1.47 -4.29 -1.13
N GLY A 50 2.23 -3.20 -0.96
CA GLY A 50 1.79 -1.94 -0.37
C GLY A 50 0.58 -1.32 -1.05
N SER A 51 0.69 -1.03 -2.35
CA SER A 51 -0.37 -0.31 -3.06
C SER A 51 -1.71 -1.06 -3.08
N MET A 52 -1.69 -2.39 -3.18
CA MET A 52 -2.93 -3.17 -3.11
C MET A 52 -3.46 -3.31 -1.69
N SER A 53 -2.60 -3.31 -0.69
CA SER A 53 -3.03 -3.35 0.71
C SER A 53 -3.72 -2.04 1.10
N TYR A 54 -3.22 -0.88 0.63
CA TYR A 54 -3.93 0.39 0.78
C TYR A 54 -5.22 0.46 -0.05
N ALA A 55 -5.24 -0.08 -1.27
CA ALA A 55 -6.47 -0.18 -2.07
C ALA A 55 -7.53 -1.09 -1.42
N GLY A 56 -7.09 -2.18 -0.79
CA GLY A 56 -7.93 -3.09 -0.01
C GLY A 56 -8.51 -2.41 1.23
N LEU A 57 -7.68 -1.67 1.97
CA LEU A 57 -8.12 -0.83 3.10
C LEU A 57 -9.17 0.20 2.65
N LEU A 58 -8.92 0.93 1.55
CA LEU A 58 -9.89 1.87 0.98
C LEU A 58 -11.22 1.20 0.64
N SER A 59 -11.18 0.00 0.07
CA SER A 59 -12.39 -0.76 -0.26
C SER A 59 -13.19 -1.10 0.99
N PHE A 60 -12.53 -1.44 2.10
CA PHE A 60 -13.19 -1.68 3.39
C PHE A 60 -13.76 -0.41 4.03
N ILE A 61 -13.05 0.72 3.93
CA ILE A 61 -13.55 2.03 4.39
C ILE A 61 -14.81 2.42 3.63
N TYR A 62 -14.81 2.31 2.30
CA TYR A 62 -15.98 2.64 1.48
C TYR A 62 -17.15 1.67 1.67
N ALA A 63 -16.87 0.44 2.09
CA ALA A 63 -17.90 -0.52 2.48
C ALA A 63 -18.40 -0.33 3.92
N GLU A 64 -17.95 0.72 4.62
CA GLU A 64 -18.33 1.04 6.01
C GLU A 64 -18.19 -0.15 6.96
N MET A 65 -17.13 -0.93 6.76
CA MET A 65 -16.91 -2.12 7.58
C MET A 65 -16.67 -1.77 9.04
N ASP A 66 -17.21 -2.60 9.93
CA ASP A 66 -17.01 -2.45 11.37
C ASP A 66 -15.51 -2.45 11.71
N SER A 67 -15.12 -1.54 12.59
CA SER A 67 -13.73 -1.41 13.03
C SER A 67 -13.15 -2.71 13.62
N SER A 68 -13.98 -3.56 14.22
CA SER A 68 -13.58 -4.85 14.79
C SER A 68 -13.52 -5.99 13.77
N ASP A 69 -13.89 -5.77 12.50
CA ASP A 69 -13.84 -6.82 11.49
C ASP A 69 -12.40 -7.33 11.32
N PRO A 70 -12.17 -8.65 11.42
CA PRO A 70 -10.83 -9.24 11.40
C PRO A 70 -10.07 -8.96 10.10
N ARG A 71 -10.77 -8.72 8.98
CA ARG A 71 -10.16 -8.40 7.69
C ARG A 71 -9.59 -6.98 7.68
N LEU A 72 -10.33 -6.04 8.25
CA LEU A 72 -9.91 -4.65 8.39
C LEU A 72 -8.74 -4.53 9.37
N GLN A 73 -8.83 -5.21 10.51
CA GLN A 73 -7.73 -5.26 11.48
C GLN A 73 -6.45 -5.86 10.89
N ALA A 74 -6.58 -6.96 10.13
CA ALA A 74 -5.43 -7.62 9.52
C ALA A 74 -4.70 -6.73 8.50
N VAL A 75 -5.42 -5.97 7.66
CA VAL A 75 -4.77 -5.09 6.68
C VAL A 75 -4.15 -3.87 7.33
N ARG A 76 -4.78 -3.29 8.37
CA ARG A 76 -4.19 -2.19 9.14
C ARG A 76 -2.87 -2.60 9.76
N LYS A 77 -2.86 -3.78 10.42
CA LYS A 77 -1.65 -4.35 11.00
C LYS A 77 -0.56 -4.59 9.95
N TRP A 78 -0.91 -5.19 8.81
CA TRP A 78 0.06 -5.42 7.74
C TRP A 78 0.67 -4.12 7.21
N LEU A 79 -0.15 -3.07 7.05
CA LEU A 79 0.30 -1.76 6.59
C LEU A 79 1.19 -1.04 7.61
N GLU A 80 0.94 -1.20 8.91
CA GLU A 80 1.82 -0.73 9.99
C GLU A 80 3.18 -1.43 9.97
N GLU A 81 3.17 -2.77 9.90
CA GLU A 81 4.40 -3.58 9.87
C GLU A 81 5.24 -3.38 8.60
N ASN A 82 4.61 -2.93 7.51
CA ASN A 82 5.25 -2.69 6.22
C ASN A 82 5.24 -1.21 5.83
N TYR A 83 5.06 -0.29 6.77
CA TYR A 83 5.05 1.13 6.47
C TYR A 83 6.42 1.58 5.94
N ASP A 84 6.44 2.09 4.71
CA ASP A 84 7.62 2.68 4.10
C ASP A 84 7.22 3.84 3.16
N ILE A 85 8.04 4.89 3.12
CA ILE A 85 7.89 6.04 2.23
C ILE A 85 8.89 5.99 1.08
N THR A 86 9.96 5.20 1.19
CA THR A 86 11.04 5.14 0.20
C THR A 86 10.75 4.13 -0.92
N GLU A 87 9.84 3.18 -0.68
CA GLU A 87 9.41 2.18 -1.65
C GLU A 87 7.92 1.83 -1.54
N ASN A 88 7.40 1.12 -2.55
CA ASN A 88 6.14 0.39 -2.46
C ASN A 88 6.45 -1.00 -1.88
N PRO A 89 6.06 -1.31 -0.63
CA PRO A 89 6.43 -2.55 0.04
C PRO A 89 6.14 -3.79 -0.80
N GLY A 90 7.15 -4.63 -1.02
CA GLY A 90 7.07 -5.83 -1.86
C GLY A 90 7.23 -5.59 -3.37
N MET A 91 7.34 -4.33 -3.80
CA MET A 91 7.48 -3.91 -5.21
C MET A 91 8.70 -3.01 -5.47
N GLY A 92 9.35 -2.49 -4.42
CA GLY A 92 10.44 -1.53 -4.56
C GLY A 92 9.96 -0.22 -5.19
N GLN A 93 10.69 0.27 -6.19
CA GLN A 93 10.32 1.51 -6.91
C GLN A 93 9.16 1.33 -7.90
N GLN A 94 8.56 0.15 -8.04
CA GLN A 94 7.51 -0.09 -9.04
C GLN A 94 6.14 0.37 -8.54
N GLY A 95 5.48 1.26 -9.28
CA GLY A 95 4.16 1.78 -8.91
C GLY A 95 4.20 2.66 -7.65
N LEU A 96 5.33 3.35 -7.43
CA LEU A 96 5.62 4.09 -6.21
C LEU A 96 4.71 5.30 -6.04
N TYR A 97 4.41 6.01 -7.12
CA TYR A 97 3.55 7.19 -7.03
C TYR A 97 2.08 6.81 -6.91
N TYR A 98 1.67 5.72 -7.57
CA TYR A 98 0.37 5.13 -7.30
C TYR A 98 0.24 4.64 -5.84
N TYR A 99 1.31 4.06 -5.28
CA TYR A 99 1.38 3.71 -3.86
C TYR A 99 1.21 4.94 -2.97
N TYR A 100 1.94 6.03 -3.20
CA TYR A 100 1.77 7.27 -2.45
C TYR A 100 0.35 7.82 -2.51
N HIS A 101 -0.23 7.86 -3.70
CA HIS A 101 -1.60 8.33 -3.89
C HIS A 101 -2.62 7.49 -3.09
N THR A 102 -2.53 6.16 -3.21
CA THR A 102 -3.44 5.24 -2.51
C THR A 102 -3.23 5.26 -0.99
N MET A 103 -1.98 5.29 -0.53
CA MET A 103 -1.63 5.45 0.89
C MET A 103 -2.22 6.72 1.47
N ALA A 104 -1.93 7.88 0.86
CA ALA A 104 -2.38 9.18 1.37
C ALA A 104 -3.91 9.23 1.46
N LYS A 105 -4.60 8.69 0.45
CA LYS A 105 -6.06 8.61 0.43
C LYS A 105 -6.60 7.70 1.54
N ALA A 106 -6.01 6.51 1.72
CA ALA A 106 -6.45 5.54 2.72
C ALA A 106 -6.26 6.04 4.15
N LEU A 107 -5.09 6.61 4.45
CA LEU A 107 -4.75 7.09 5.78
C LEU A 107 -5.54 8.34 6.15
N SER A 108 -5.69 9.28 5.19
CA SER A 108 -6.54 10.47 5.36
C SER A 108 -7.99 10.09 5.66
N LEU A 109 -8.61 9.22 4.87
CA LEU A 109 -9.99 8.79 5.09
C LEU A 109 -10.18 7.93 6.35
N SER A 110 -9.10 7.32 6.85
CA SER A 110 -9.12 6.57 8.12
C SER A 110 -8.97 7.46 9.36
N GLY A 111 -8.73 8.76 9.20
CA GLY A 111 -8.41 9.66 10.31
C GLY A 111 -7.12 9.29 11.05
N VAL A 112 -6.21 8.55 10.40
CA VAL A 112 -4.97 8.09 11.05
C VAL A 112 -4.01 9.26 11.14
N GLU A 113 -3.71 9.69 12.36
CA GLU A 113 -2.72 10.73 12.57
C GLU A 113 -1.29 10.17 12.50
N THR A 114 -1.01 9.08 13.19
CA THR A 114 0.33 8.48 13.21
C THR A 114 0.24 7.01 12.84
N VAL A 115 1.17 6.56 12.00
CA VAL A 115 1.39 5.12 11.78
C VAL A 115 2.40 4.63 12.82
N LEU A 116 2.18 3.46 13.38
CA LEU A 116 3.19 2.76 14.17
C LEU A 116 3.94 1.83 13.21
N ASP A 117 5.25 2.03 13.04
CA ASP A 117 6.04 1.10 12.24
C ASP A 117 6.26 -0.23 12.99
N LYS A 118 6.91 -1.19 12.34
CA LYS A 118 7.21 -2.52 12.91
C LYS A 118 8.08 -2.46 14.17
N GLU A 119 8.84 -1.38 14.38
CA GLU A 119 9.60 -1.12 15.62
C GLU A 119 8.75 -0.45 16.71
N GLY A 120 7.47 -0.15 16.44
CA GLY A 120 6.55 0.54 17.34
C GLY A 120 6.81 2.06 17.42
N LYS A 121 7.61 2.62 16.51
CA LYS A 121 7.89 4.05 16.47
C LYS A 121 6.75 4.75 15.75
N LYS A 122 6.34 5.90 16.31
CA LYS A 122 5.34 6.78 15.69
C LYS A 122 5.95 7.49 14.48
N LYS A 123 5.28 7.36 13.35
CA LYS A 123 5.63 7.96 12.06
C LYS A 123 4.52 8.94 11.67
N ASP A 124 4.93 10.19 11.47
CA ASP A 124 4.04 11.22 10.92
C ASP A 124 4.03 11.08 9.40
N TRP A 125 3.11 10.25 8.91
CA TRP A 125 3.07 9.90 7.49
C TRP A 125 2.78 11.10 6.59
N ARG A 126 2.08 12.12 7.10
CA ARG A 126 1.79 13.35 6.36
C ARG A 126 3.08 14.11 6.11
N LYS A 127 3.87 14.33 7.17
CA LYS A 127 5.16 15.00 7.08
C LYS A 127 6.14 14.22 6.22
N GLU A 128 6.25 12.90 6.43
CA GLU A 128 7.20 12.07 5.69
C GLU A 128 6.85 12.03 4.20
N LEU A 129 5.58 11.83 3.84
CA LEU A 129 5.15 11.83 2.45
C LEU A 129 5.31 13.20 1.78
N ALA A 130 4.93 14.29 2.47
CA ALA A 130 5.05 15.63 1.91
C ALA A 130 6.52 15.98 1.62
N LEU A 131 7.43 15.70 2.56
CA LEU A 131 8.86 15.94 2.36
C LEU A 131 9.43 15.06 1.25
N GLU A 132 9.04 13.79 1.17
CA GLU A 132 9.47 12.90 0.09
C GLU A 132 9.05 13.43 -1.29
N LEU A 133 7.78 13.82 -1.44
CA LEU A 133 7.29 14.39 -2.69
C LEU A 133 7.98 15.73 -3.01
N LEU A 134 8.12 16.64 -2.05
CA LEU A 134 8.82 17.91 -2.29
C LEU A 134 10.28 17.69 -2.72
N ASN A 135 10.99 16.73 -2.10
CA ASN A 135 12.37 16.41 -2.46
C ASN A 135 12.50 15.72 -3.82
N LYS A 136 11.49 14.95 -4.24
CA LYS A 136 11.47 14.29 -5.56
C LYS A 136 10.98 15.20 -6.69
N GLN A 137 10.45 16.40 -6.40
CA GLN A 137 9.96 17.29 -7.44
C GLN A 137 11.12 17.74 -8.34
N ASN A 138 10.97 17.56 -9.64
CA ASN A 138 11.91 18.10 -10.61
C ASN A 138 11.92 19.63 -10.53
N PRO A 139 13.06 20.33 -10.76
CA PRO A 139 13.11 21.80 -10.80
C PRO A 139 12.13 22.45 -11.78
N ALA A 140 11.68 21.73 -12.82
CA ALA A 140 10.65 22.20 -13.74
C ALA A 140 9.20 22.02 -13.21
N GLY A 141 9.02 21.49 -11.99
CA GLY A 141 7.75 21.43 -11.27
C GLY A 141 6.96 20.11 -11.38
N TYR A 142 7.48 19.11 -12.10
CA TYR A 142 6.81 17.81 -12.29
C TYR A 142 7.49 16.69 -11.51
N TRP A 143 6.84 15.52 -11.44
CA TRP A 143 7.40 14.29 -10.87
C TRP A 143 7.55 13.20 -11.92
N LEU A 144 8.49 12.31 -11.69
CA LEU A 144 8.79 11.16 -12.55
C LEU A 144 9.25 10.00 -11.67
N ASN A 145 8.94 8.77 -12.09
CA ASN A 145 9.62 7.58 -11.59
C ASN A 145 10.64 7.09 -12.62
N GLU A 146 11.88 6.85 -12.18
CA GLU A 146 12.90 6.22 -13.03
C GLU A 146 12.46 4.82 -13.50
N ASN A 147 11.71 4.11 -12.64
CA ASN A 147 11.07 2.86 -12.97
C ASN A 147 9.74 3.13 -13.71
N GLY A 148 9.69 2.79 -15.00
CA GLY A 148 8.53 3.07 -15.85
C GLY A 148 7.41 2.04 -15.83
N ARG A 149 7.47 1.02 -14.96
CA ARG A 149 6.40 0.02 -14.87
C ARG A 149 5.08 0.71 -14.52
N TRP A 150 4.00 0.31 -15.19
CA TRP A 150 2.67 0.94 -15.09
C TRP A 150 2.67 2.44 -15.43
N TRP A 151 3.47 2.81 -16.42
CA TRP A 151 3.47 4.13 -17.02
C TRP A 151 3.97 5.24 -16.08
N GLU A 152 4.69 4.90 -14.99
CA GLU A 152 5.23 5.92 -14.08
C GLU A 152 6.45 6.69 -14.65
N ARG A 153 6.79 6.46 -15.93
CA ARG A 153 7.65 7.38 -16.71
C ARG A 153 6.89 8.49 -17.41
N ASP A 154 5.56 8.49 -17.37
CA ASP A 154 4.75 9.59 -17.86
C ASP A 154 4.67 10.69 -16.78
N PRO A 155 5.29 11.87 -16.98
CA PRO A 155 5.28 12.93 -15.98
C PRO A 155 3.89 13.49 -15.71
N ILE A 156 2.94 13.38 -16.65
CA ILE A 156 1.55 13.84 -16.43
C ILE A 156 0.87 12.93 -15.40
N LEU A 157 0.97 11.61 -15.60
CA LEU A 157 0.38 10.63 -14.69
C LEU A 157 0.99 10.75 -13.29
N VAL A 158 2.31 10.77 -13.21
CA VAL A 158 3.03 10.79 -11.94
C VAL A 158 2.81 12.11 -11.19
N SER A 159 2.84 13.24 -11.87
CA SER A 159 2.53 14.53 -11.24
C SER A 159 1.09 14.59 -10.75
N SER A 160 0.14 13.97 -11.46
CA SER A 160 -1.25 13.88 -11.00
C SER A 160 -1.34 13.09 -9.69
N TYR A 161 -0.66 11.95 -9.58
CA TYR A 161 -0.62 11.19 -8.33
C TYR A 161 0.05 11.95 -7.18
N ALA A 162 1.17 12.63 -7.44
CA ALA A 162 1.88 13.42 -6.44
C ALA A 162 1.01 14.57 -5.91
N LEU A 163 0.37 15.33 -6.80
CA LEU A 163 -0.51 16.44 -6.42
C LEU A 163 -1.74 15.96 -5.64
N LEU A 164 -2.37 14.87 -6.08
CA LEU A 164 -3.50 14.28 -5.34
C LEU A 164 -3.08 13.74 -3.96
N ALA A 165 -1.85 13.22 -3.83
CA ALA A 165 -1.32 12.81 -2.53
C ALA A 165 -1.07 14.01 -1.61
N LEU A 166 -0.46 15.08 -2.13
CA LEU A 166 -0.23 16.33 -1.39
C LEU A 166 -1.55 17.02 -0.98
N GLU A 167 -2.57 16.97 -1.83
CA GLU A 167 -3.92 17.45 -1.51
C GLU A 167 -4.49 16.71 -0.29
N ARG A 168 -4.36 15.37 -0.26
CA ARG A 168 -4.81 14.56 0.89
C ARG A 168 -4.05 14.91 2.16
N VAL A 169 -2.74 15.15 2.06
CA VAL A 169 -1.95 15.62 3.20
C VAL A 169 -2.46 16.97 3.68
N TYR A 170 -2.62 17.95 2.79
CA TYR A 170 -3.06 19.31 3.12
C TYR A 170 -4.39 19.35 3.87
N TYR A 171 -5.39 18.60 3.41
CA TYR A 171 -6.72 18.55 4.07
C TYR A 171 -6.77 17.68 5.33
N SER A 172 -5.67 17.02 5.71
CA SER A 172 -5.57 16.23 6.94
C SER A 172 -4.59 16.82 7.97
N LEU A 173 -4.14 18.05 7.75
CA LEU A 173 -3.47 18.90 8.75
C LEU A 173 -4.49 19.60 9.64
#